data_AF-A0AAW0JJP9-F1
#
_entry.id   AF-A0AAW0JJP9-F1
#
_cell.length_a   1.000
_cell.length_b   1.000
_cell.length_c   1.000
_cell.angle_alpha   90.00
_cell.angle_beta   90.00
_cell.angle_gamma   90.00
#
_symmetry.space_group_name_H-M   'P 1'
#
loop_
_entity.id
_entity.type
_entity.pdbx_description
1 polymer ?
#
loop_
_entity_poly.entity_id
_entity_poly.type
_entity_poly.pdbx_seq_one_letter_code
_entity_poly.pdbx_strand_id
1 'polypeptide(L)'
;MDEEGQYTCCFDGGWIWKVSTIPKIKYFVWQCLHESIPVSTVLAARGRDVSPVCQLCREGSESILLVLRDCHVARTLWLKKY
;
A
#
# COMPACT_ATOMS: atom_id res chain seq x y z
N MET A 1 10.78 32.18 1.91
CA MET A 1 9.90 31.48 0.96
C MET A 1 9.93 30.03 1.39
N ASP A 2 8.94 29.76 2.25
CA ASP A 2 8.24 28.50 2.53
C ASP A 2 9.14 27.35 3.04
N GLU A 3 9.33 27.15 4.36
CA GLU A 3 8.38 26.55 5.32
C GLU A 3 7.69 25.25 4.84
N GLU A 4 8.44 24.15 4.79
CA GLU A 4 7.87 22.78 4.85
C GLU A 4 8.39 22.05 6.08
N GLY A 5 7.95 22.54 7.23
CA GLY A 5 7.98 21.81 8.50
C GLY A 5 6.89 20.72 8.52
N GLN A 6 7.34 19.48 8.39
CA GLN A 6 6.93 18.31 9.16
C GLN A 6 5.47 17.81 9.12
N TYR A 7 5.30 16.59 8.56
CA TYR A 7 4.39 15.58 9.11
C TYR A 7 4.77 14.15 8.70
N THR A 8 6.00 13.69 8.97
CA THR A 8 6.10 12.26 9.30
C THR A 8 5.57 12.12 10.71
N CYS A 9 4.26 11.94 10.86
CA CYS A 9 3.75 11.50 12.14
C CYS A 9 4.48 10.20 12.47
N CYS A 10 5.02 10.07 13.69
CA CYS A 10 5.55 8.82 14.18
C CYS A 10 4.36 7.86 14.31
N PHE A 11 3.96 7.25 13.19
CA PHE A 11 2.73 6.49 13.10
C PHE A 11 2.86 5.29 14.03
N ASP A 12 2.13 5.33 15.15
CA ASP A 12 2.04 4.21 16.08
C ASP A 12 1.12 3.14 15.46
N GLY A 13 1.73 2.18 14.78
CA GLY A 13 1.06 1.00 14.24
C GLY A 13 0.48 0.05 15.30
N GLY A 14 0.56 0.40 16.60
CA GLY A 14 0.04 -0.38 17.71
C GLY A 14 -1.45 -0.76 17.59
N TRP A 15 -2.26 0.06 16.89
CA TRP A 15 -3.69 -0.23 16.67
C TRP A 15 -3.92 -1.52 15.85
N ILE A 16 -3.00 -1.88 14.96
CA ILE A 16 -3.10 -3.09 14.11
C ILE A 16 -3.27 -4.34 14.97
N TRP A 17 -2.53 -4.39 16.08
CA TRP A 17 -2.54 -5.55 16.97
C TRP A 17 -3.82 -5.65 17.81
N LYS A 18 -4.55 -4.55 17.98
CA LYS A 18 -5.83 -4.47 18.71
C LYS A 18 -7.02 -4.92 17.87
N VAL A 19 -6.89 -5.01 16.54
CA VAL A 19 -7.99 -5.45 15.65
C VAL A 19 -8.36 -6.91 15.94
N SER A 20 -9.65 -7.23 16.08
CA SER A 20 -10.12 -8.61 16.21
C SER A 20 -10.15 -9.30 14.84
N THR A 21 -8.98 -9.73 14.37
CA THR A 21 -8.81 -10.46 13.11
C THR A 21 -7.70 -11.50 13.24
N ILE A 22 -7.55 -12.36 12.24
CA ILE A 22 -6.51 -13.39 12.24
C ILE A 22 -5.10 -12.76 12.18
N PRO A 23 -4.09 -13.37 12.81
CA PRO A 23 -2.72 -12.83 12.84
C PRO A 23 -2.13 -12.53 11.47
N LYS A 24 -2.46 -13.35 10.46
CA LYS A 24 -2.01 -13.15 9.08
C LYS A 24 -2.47 -11.82 8.48
N ILE A 25 -3.70 -11.38 8.78
CA ILE A 25 -4.22 -10.09 8.30
C ILE A 25 -3.52 -8.93 9.02
N LYS A 26 -3.29 -9.05 10.33
CA LYS A 26 -2.54 -8.03 11.09
C LYS A 26 -1.15 -7.82 10.52
N TYR A 27 -0.43 -8.92 10.28
CA TYR A 27 0.92 -8.89 9.71
C TYR A 27 0.92 -8.27 8.31
N PHE A 28 -0.05 -8.64 7.47
CA PHE A 28 -0.20 -8.05 6.14
C PHE A 28 -0.40 -6.53 6.19
N VAL A 29 -1.29 -6.04 7.07
CA VAL A 29 -1.52 -4.59 7.26
C VAL A 29 -0.25 -3.89 7.75
N TRP A 30 0.49 -4.50 8.68
CA TRP A 30 1.79 -3.99 9.12
C TRP A 30 2.78 -3.88 7.96
N GLN A 31 2.87 -4.89 7.09
CA GLN A 31 3.73 -4.84 5.90
C GLN A 31 3.31 -3.75 4.91
N CYS A 32 2.01 -3.53 4.71
CA CYS A 32 1.50 -2.44 3.88
C CYS A 32 1.98 -1.07 4.40
N LEU A 33 1.91 -0.87 5.71
CA LEU A 33 2.25 0.42 6.33
C LEU A 33 3.74 0.70 6.31
N HIS A 34 4.57 -0.32 6.46
CA HIS A 34 6.04 -0.20 6.42
C HIS A 34 6.62 -0.27 5.01
N GLU A 35 5.80 -0.20 3.96
CA GLU A 35 6.26 -0.35 2.57
C GLU A 35 7.11 -1.62 2.37
N SER A 36 6.78 -2.67 3.11
CA SER A 36 7.49 -3.96 3.07
C SER A 36 7.01 -4.82 1.89
N ILE A 37 5.88 -4.48 1.29
CA ILE A 37 5.33 -5.15 0.11
C ILE A 37 5.95 -4.56 -1.17
N PRO A 38 6.47 -5.39 -2.09
CA PRO A 38 7.05 -4.92 -3.34
C PRO A 38 5.94 -4.49 -4.30
N VAL A 39 5.56 -3.21 -4.25
CA VAL A 39 4.82 -2.52 -5.32
C VAL A 39 5.79 -1.65 -6.12
N SER A 40 5.49 -1.33 -7.38
CA SER A 40 6.44 -0.62 -8.26
C SER A 40 6.87 0.72 -7.69
N THR A 41 6.02 1.45 -6.97
CA THR A 41 6.43 2.70 -6.32
C THR A 41 7.35 2.51 -5.14
N VAL A 42 7.19 1.46 -4.34
CA VAL A 42 8.14 1.09 -3.28
C VAL A 42 9.47 0.67 -3.91
N LEU A 43 9.43 -0.06 -5.02
CA LEU A 43 10.64 -0.47 -5.74
C LEU A 43 11.35 0.72 -6.41
N ALA A 44 10.59 1.64 -7.02
CA ALA A 44 11.09 2.86 -7.64
C ALA A 44 11.67 3.83 -6.59
N ALA A 45 11.01 3.98 -5.43
CA ALA A 45 11.52 4.75 -4.30
C ALA A 45 12.84 4.16 -3.76
N ARG A 46 13.05 2.85 -3.90
CA ARG A 46 14.31 2.16 -3.57
C ARG A 46 15.33 2.18 -4.72
N GLY A 47 15.09 2.94 -5.78
CA GLY A 47 16.03 3.14 -6.88
C GLY A 47 16.04 2.01 -7.91
N ARG A 48 15.02 1.13 -7.96
CA ARG A 48 14.86 0.22 -9.09
C ARG A 48 14.24 0.95 -10.28
N ASP A 49 14.76 0.68 -11.47
CA ASP A 49 14.17 1.14 -12.73
C ASP A 49 12.92 0.31 -13.04
N VAL A 50 11.79 0.76 -12.50
CA VAL A 50 10.48 0.14 -12.69
C VAL A 50 9.49 1.23 -13.02
N SER A 51 8.65 0.99 -14.02
CA SER A 51 7.56 1.91 -14.34
C SER A 51 6.63 2.04 -13.12
N PRO A 52 6.32 3.27 -12.64
CA PRO A 52 5.49 3.50 -11.47
C PRO A 52 3.99 3.29 -11.77
N VAL A 53 3.65 2.54 -12.81
CA VAL A 53 2.29 2.33 -13.31
C VAL A 53 1.77 0.98 -12.84
N CYS A 54 0.46 0.90 -12.60
CA CYS A 54 -0.15 -0.33 -12.11
C CYS A 54 0.13 -1.54 -12.99
N GLN A 55 0.77 -2.59 -12.46
CA GLN A 55 1.02 -3.80 -13.24
C GLN A 55 -0.26 -4.61 -13.49
N LEU A 56 -1.30 -4.39 -12.69
CA LEU A 56 -2.60 -5.05 -12.84
C LEU A 56 -3.48 -4.32 -13.86
N CYS A 57 -3.74 -3.02 -13.66
CA CYS A 57 -4.63 -2.25 -14.54
C CYS A 57 -3.93 -1.42 -15.61
N ARG A 58 -2.59 -1.31 -15.58
CA ARG A 58 -1.77 -0.48 -16.49
C ARG A 58 -2.13 1.01 -16.49
N GLU A 59 -2.77 1.46 -15.41
CA GLU A 59 -3.29 2.81 -15.24
C GLU A 59 -2.96 3.33 -13.83
N GLY A 60 -2.80 4.64 -13.70
CA GLY A 60 -2.52 5.33 -12.43
C GLY A 60 -1.11 5.09 -11.89
N SER A 61 -0.68 5.98 -10.97
CA SER A 61 0.57 5.83 -10.22
C SER A 61 0.40 4.79 -9.11
N GLU A 62 1.17 3.70 -9.13
CA GLU A 62 1.00 2.63 -8.13
C GLU A 62 1.15 3.14 -6.71
N SER A 63 0.25 2.74 -5.85
CA SER A 63 0.46 2.75 -4.42
C SER A 63 -0.03 1.42 -3.89
N ILE A 64 0.35 1.08 -2.66
CA ILE A 64 -0.15 -0.14 -2.01
C ILE A 64 -1.68 -0.14 -1.99
N LEU A 65 -2.31 1.03 -1.74
CA LEU A 65 -3.76 1.17 -1.81
C LEU A 65 -4.30 1.07 -3.25
N LEU A 66 -3.59 1.61 -4.25
CA LEU A 66 -4.00 1.42 -5.64
C LEU A 66 -4.04 -0.06 -5.99
N VAL A 67 -2.97 -0.81 -5.74
CA VAL A 67 -2.90 -2.23 -6.11
C VAL A 67 -3.89 -3.09 -5.32
N LEU A 68 -4.11 -2.79 -4.04
CA LEU A 68 -4.94 -3.63 -3.17
C LEU A 68 -6.42 -3.25 -3.15
N ARG A 69 -6.78 -1.99 -3.40
CA ARG A 69 -8.14 -1.47 -3.19
C ARG A 69 -8.68 -0.66 -4.38
N ASP A 70 -7.92 0.32 -4.87
CA ASP A 70 -8.47 1.31 -5.80
C ASP A 70 -8.35 0.88 -7.29
N CYS A 71 -7.48 -0.08 -7.59
CA CYS A 71 -7.36 -0.71 -8.89
C CYS A 71 -8.66 -1.42 -9.26
N HIS A 72 -9.17 -1.15 -10.46
CA HIS A 72 -10.43 -1.74 -10.93
C HIS A 72 -10.36 -3.29 -11.00
N VAL A 73 -9.19 -3.86 -11.28
CA VAL A 73 -8.95 -5.31 -11.23
C VAL A 73 -9.09 -5.82 -9.80
N ALA A 74 -8.46 -5.16 -8.84
CA ALA A 74 -8.55 -5.51 -7.43
C ALA A 74 -10.00 -5.40 -6.91
N ARG A 75 -10.71 -4.32 -7.25
CA ARG A 75 -12.14 -4.14 -6.91
C ARG A 75 -12.99 -5.29 -7.44
N THR A 76 -12.74 -5.71 -8.68
CA THR A 76 -13.47 -6.83 -9.30
C THR A 76 -13.22 -8.14 -8.54
N LEU A 77 -11.98 -8.39 -8.10
CA LEU A 77 -11.65 -9.56 -7.27
C LEU A 77 -12.41 -9.54 -5.93
N TRP A 78 -12.46 -8.40 -5.24
CA TRP A 78 -13.17 -8.27 -3.96
C TRP A 78 -14.68 -8.43 -4.09
N LEU A 79 -15.27 -7.96 -5.19
CA LEU A 79 -16.71 -8.06 -5.45
C LEU A 79 -17.14 -9.43 -5.97
N LYS A 80 -16.18 -10.29 -6.36
CA LYS A 80 -16.45 -11.64 -6.81
C LYS A 80 -16.91 -12.49 -5.63
N LYS A 81 -18.21 -12.70 -5.51
CA LYS A 81 -18.80 -13.66 -4.56
C LYS A 81 -18.49 -15.08 -5.02
N TYR A 82 -17.98 -15.89 -4.09
CA TYR A 82 -17.86 -17.35 -4.22
C TYR A 82 -19.05 -18.02 -3.54
#